data_AF-A0AAD3DXS8-F1
#
_entry.id   AF-A0AAD3DXS8-F1
#
_cell.length_a   1.000
_cell.length_b   1.000
_cell.length_c   1.000
_cell.angle_alpha   90.00
_cell.angle_beta   90.00
_cell.angle_gamma   90.00
#
_symmetry.space_group_name_H-M   'P 1'
#
loop_
_entity.id
_entity.type
_entity.pdbx_description
1 polymer ?
#
loop_
_entity_poly.entity_id
_entity_poly.type
_entity_poly.pdbx_seq_one_letter_code
_entity_poly.pdbx_strand_id
1 'polypeptide(L)'
;MAFALSSKPAAVVVSRSATTKAHAPAIIRAGVRCSTKARRNLVVSNVAAPAKEQWNITIHGTGPERADLPKLISKEQVEALEAELDQGASIAALRRFNDNLRNIPADRWEAVLRPVFNELCFNLESFNPAFTHCLLMVQRTIGVSDYVRRDTALKNLIQPLAGEYGMHNGQPQLKTHRELFSDFFASLFGYPLPQLLADTPQPPPAAAAMFEAMMRDIGSAGGRAGAGAMEQASYALGYNLAIEYLADYEKTWMLDSFRQLAARVFPHKTVDWVFLEVHAEGEAEHAAIGHSAVLSLVPEAQVGVVRQAMRDHDRDFAAFYNHLADLLAAQQ
;
A
#
# COMPACT_ATOMS: atom_id res chain seq x y z
N MET A 1 -43.12 -19.56 4.74
CA MET A 1 -42.94 -20.43 3.57
C MET A 1 -41.70 -21.28 3.81
N ALA A 2 -41.89 -22.57 4.03
CA ALA A 2 -40.84 -23.54 4.29
C ALA A 2 -40.49 -24.27 3.00
N PHE A 3 -39.21 -24.35 2.64
CA PHE A 3 -38.74 -25.19 1.55
C PHE A 3 -37.94 -26.36 2.12
N ALA A 4 -38.45 -27.56 1.86
CA ALA A 4 -37.85 -28.84 2.21
C ALA A 4 -36.71 -29.19 1.25
N LEU A 5 -35.60 -29.66 1.81
CA LEU A 5 -34.48 -30.23 1.07
C LEU A 5 -34.76 -31.70 0.77
N SER A 6 -34.71 -32.09 -0.50
CA SER A 6 -34.73 -33.49 -0.94
C SER A 6 -33.34 -33.87 -1.43
N SER A 7 -32.70 -34.77 -0.69
CA SER A 7 -31.42 -35.39 -1.03
C SER A 7 -31.66 -36.70 -1.79
N LYS A 8 -31.11 -36.82 -3.01
CA LYS A 8 -30.80 -38.12 -3.61
C LYS A 8 -29.42 -38.07 -4.29
N PRO A 9 -28.57 -39.10 -4.09
CA PRO A 9 -27.26 -39.18 -4.71
C PRO A 9 -27.40 -39.75 -6.12
N ALA A 10 -26.81 -39.06 -7.11
CA ALA A 10 -26.67 -39.58 -8.46
C ALA A 10 -25.19 -39.86 -8.74
N ALA A 11 -24.90 -41.13 -9.00
CA ALA A 11 -23.60 -41.64 -9.37
C ALA A 11 -23.08 -40.97 -10.66
N VAL A 12 -21.84 -40.48 -10.62
CA VAL A 12 -21.15 -39.94 -11.80
C VAL A 12 -20.46 -41.07 -12.53
N VAL A 13 -21.02 -41.44 -13.69
CA VAL A 13 -20.35 -42.25 -14.70
C VAL A 13 -19.44 -41.32 -15.51
N VAL A 14 -18.14 -41.60 -15.48
CA VAL A 14 -17.12 -40.91 -16.28
C VAL A 14 -17.26 -41.35 -17.73
N SER A 15 -17.75 -40.46 -18.60
CA SER A 15 -17.60 -40.62 -20.04
C SER A 15 -16.49 -39.70 -20.56
N ARG A 16 -15.49 -40.30 -21.20
CA ARG A 16 -14.48 -39.59 -21.98
C ARG A 16 -15.08 -39.33 -23.36
N SER A 17 -15.17 -38.07 -23.78
CA SER A 17 -15.25 -37.73 -25.20
C SER A 17 -14.49 -36.44 -25.48
N ALA A 18 -14.06 -36.35 -26.73
CA ALA A 18 -12.93 -35.57 -27.19
C ALA A 18 -13.28 -34.12 -27.56
N THR A 19 -12.24 -33.28 -27.51
CA THR A 19 -12.01 -32.10 -28.36
C THR A 19 -13.11 -31.04 -28.45
N THR A 20 -12.93 -29.96 -27.70
CA THR A 20 -13.18 -28.61 -28.23
C THR A 20 -11.99 -27.73 -27.87
N LYS A 21 -11.45 -27.05 -28.88
CA LYS A 21 -10.39 -26.04 -28.73
C LYS A 21 -10.92 -24.94 -27.81
N ALA A 22 -10.48 -24.93 -26.56
CA ALA A 22 -10.71 -23.81 -25.67
C ALA A 22 -9.91 -22.61 -26.19
N HIS A 23 -10.62 -21.56 -26.61
CA HIS A 23 -10.05 -20.22 -26.70
C HIS A 23 -9.58 -19.85 -25.29
N ALA A 24 -8.28 -20.00 -25.04
CA ALA A 24 -7.66 -19.46 -23.83
C ALA A 24 -7.88 -17.95 -23.84
N PRO A 25 -8.40 -17.34 -22.76
CA PRO A 25 -8.38 -15.89 -22.63
C PRO A 25 -6.92 -15.44 -22.70
N ALA A 26 -6.66 -14.43 -23.52
CA ALA A 26 -5.34 -13.85 -23.67
C ALA A 26 -4.89 -13.26 -22.32
N ILE A 27 -4.10 -14.02 -21.57
CA ILE A 27 -3.31 -13.50 -20.47
C ILE A 27 -2.23 -12.64 -21.12
N ILE A 28 -2.50 -11.34 -21.22
CA ILE A 28 -1.45 -10.38 -21.53
C ILE A 28 -0.57 -10.35 -20.29
N ARG A 29 0.52 -11.13 -20.32
CA ARG A 29 1.67 -10.90 -19.45
C ARG A 29 2.21 -9.54 -19.86
N ALA A 30 1.77 -8.49 -19.16
CA ALA A 30 2.44 -7.21 -19.27
C ALA A 30 3.88 -7.45 -18.84
N GLY A 31 4.80 -7.42 -19.80
CA GLY A 31 6.20 -7.18 -19.49
C GLY A 31 6.24 -5.79 -18.89
N VAL A 32 6.11 -5.71 -17.56
CA VAL A 32 6.22 -4.47 -16.81
C VAL A 32 7.64 -3.97 -17.09
N ARG A 33 7.77 -3.03 -18.03
CA ARG A 33 8.92 -2.14 -18.02
C ARG A 33 8.73 -1.31 -16.77
N CYS A 34 9.34 -1.82 -15.71
CA CYS A 34 9.51 -1.17 -14.43
C CYS A 34 9.84 0.31 -14.67
N SER A 35 9.32 1.18 -13.80
CA SER A 35 9.71 2.59 -13.81
C SER A 35 11.23 2.67 -13.84
N THR A 36 11.77 3.74 -14.41
CA THR A 36 13.21 4.00 -14.50
C THR A 36 13.95 3.90 -13.16
N LYS A 37 13.23 3.83 -12.03
CA LYS A 37 13.75 3.65 -10.66
C LYS A 37 14.30 2.25 -10.37
N ALA A 38 13.79 1.17 -10.99
CA ALA A 38 14.23 -0.21 -10.68
C ALA A 38 15.68 -0.56 -11.12
N ARG A 39 16.44 0.40 -11.65
CA ARG A 39 17.85 0.21 -12.05
C ARG A 39 18.87 0.68 -11.03
N ARG A 40 18.47 1.27 -9.91
CA ARG A 40 19.42 1.75 -8.89
C ARG A 40 19.25 0.94 -7.60
N ASN A 41 20.28 0.15 -7.30
CA ASN A 41 20.58 -0.54 -6.03
C ASN A 41 19.97 -1.94 -5.84
N LEU A 42 20.41 -2.90 -6.66
CA LEU A 42 20.42 -4.31 -6.24
C LEU A 42 21.71 -4.58 -5.46
N VAL A 43 21.65 -4.44 -4.13
CA VAL A 43 22.66 -5.04 -3.24
C VAL A 43 22.21 -6.47 -2.96
N VAL A 44 22.86 -7.43 -3.60
CA VAL A 44 22.59 -8.86 -3.41
C VAL A 44 23.09 -9.28 -2.02
N SER A 45 22.21 -9.40 -1.04
CA SER A 45 22.52 -10.05 0.24
C SER A 45 22.33 -11.56 0.12
N ASN A 46 23.43 -12.33 0.26
CA ASN A 46 23.44 -13.80 0.28
C ASN A 46 22.91 -14.35 1.63
N VAL A 47 21.65 -14.10 1.94
CA VAL A 47 20.92 -14.82 2.98
C VAL A 47 19.83 -15.61 2.28
N ALA A 48 19.65 -16.88 2.64
CA ALA A 48 18.58 -17.70 2.11
C ALA A 48 17.24 -17.09 2.56
N ALA A 49 16.71 -16.16 1.76
CA ALA A 49 15.36 -15.66 1.91
C ALA A 49 14.40 -16.87 1.86
N PRO A 50 13.32 -16.89 2.66
CA PRO A 50 12.23 -17.82 2.40
C PRO A 50 11.83 -17.72 0.92
N ALA A 51 11.41 -18.85 0.34
CA ALA A 51 11.13 -18.98 -1.10
C ALA A 51 10.50 -17.69 -1.64
N LYS A 52 11.23 -16.97 -2.51
CA LYS A 52 10.84 -15.67 -3.06
C LYS A 52 9.33 -15.65 -3.27
N GLU A 53 8.62 -14.89 -2.44
CA GLU A 53 7.20 -14.66 -2.65
C GLU A 53 7.10 -13.88 -3.96
N GLN A 54 6.83 -14.60 -5.05
CA GLN A 54 6.51 -13.98 -6.33
C GLN A 54 5.04 -13.60 -6.26
N TRP A 55 4.73 -12.34 -6.07
CA TRP A 55 3.35 -11.88 -6.01
C TRP A 55 2.72 -12.02 -7.40
N ASN A 56 1.73 -12.91 -7.53
CA ASN A 56 1.01 -13.09 -8.79
C ASN A 56 -0.09 -12.02 -8.91
N ILE A 57 0.31 -10.77 -9.08
CA ILE A 57 -0.60 -9.64 -9.25
C ILE A 57 -1.09 -9.60 -10.69
N THR A 58 -2.41 -9.49 -10.87
CA THR A 58 -3.01 -9.22 -12.19
C THR A 58 -3.33 -7.74 -12.31
N ILE A 59 -2.54 -7.00 -13.09
CA ILE A 59 -2.84 -5.60 -13.40
C ILE A 59 -3.88 -5.56 -14.54
N HIS A 60 -5.00 -4.89 -14.30
CA HIS A 60 -6.03 -4.72 -15.31
C HIS A 60 -5.82 -3.41 -16.08
N GLY A 61 -5.49 -3.52 -17.36
CA GLY A 61 -5.31 -2.37 -18.25
C GLY A 61 -6.63 -1.66 -18.59
N THR A 62 -6.51 -0.45 -19.15
CA THR A 62 -7.65 0.32 -19.65
C THR A 62 -8.35 -0.46 -20.78
N GLY A 63 -9.68 -0.58 -20.70
CA GLY A 63 -10.47 -1.15 -21.79
C GLY A 63 -10.35 -0.36 -23.10
N PRO A 64 -10.96 -0.84 -24.21
CA PRO A 64 -10.91 -0.15 -25.49
C PRO A 64 -11.40 1.30 -25.38
N GLU A 65 -10.76 2.21 -26.11
CA GLU A 65 -11.17 3.61 -26.16
C GLU A 65 -12.59 3.73 -26.71
N ARG A 66 -13.42 4.48 -25.99
CA ARG A 66 -14.82 4.70 -26.27
C ARG A 66 -15.03 6.19 -26.49
N ALA A 67 -15.30 6.57 -27.74
CA ALA A 67 -15.47 7.97 -28.15
C ALA A 67 -16.67 8.66 -27.49
N ASP A 68 -17.62 7.89 -26.96
CA ASP A 68 -18.81 8.37 -26.25
C ASP A 68 -18.57 8.68 -24.77
N LEU A 69 -17.39 8.37 -24.24
CA LEU A 69 -17.05 8.58 -22.83
C LEU A 69 -16.05 9.74 -22.64
N PRO A 70 -16.05 10.42 -21.47
CA PRO A 70 -15.04 11.41 -21.15
C PRO A 70 -13.63 10.84 -21.30
N LYS A 71 -12.71 11.67 -21.80
CA LYS A 71 -11.29 11.33 -21.87
C LYS A 71 -10.73 11.13 -20.47
N LEU A 72 -9.97 10.07 -20.27
CA LEU A 72 -9.32 9.76 -19.00
C LEU A 72 -7.95 10.44 -18.93
N ILE A 73 -7.46 10.61 -17.70
CA ILE A 73 -6.09 11.01 -17.42
C ILE A 73 -5.11 10.08 -18.16
N SER A 74 -4.06 10.65 -18.75
CA SER A 74 -3.04 9.88 -19.48
C SER A 74 -1.97 9.36 -18.54
N LYS A 75 -1.22 8.35 -18.99
CA LYS A 75 -0.07 7.81 -18.26
C LYS A 75 0.97 8.90 -17.97
N GLU A 76 1.28 9.73 -18.95
CA GLU A 76 2.27 10.81 -18.82
C GLU A 76 1.83 11.84 -17.79
N GLN A 77 0.53 12.09 -17.67
CA GLN A 77 -0.01 12.98 -16.64
C GLN A 77 0.14 12.37 -15.25
N VAL A 78 -0.10 11.06 -15.07
CA VAL A 78 0.09 10.39 -13.78
C VAL A 78 1.57 10.36 -13.39
N GLU A 79 2.46 9.98 -14.31
CA GLU A 79 3.91 9.99 -14.08
C GLU A 79 4.44 11.40 -13.73
N ALA A 80 3.86 12.45 -14.33
CA ALA A 80 4.21 13.83 -13.98
C ALA A 80 3.76 14.21 -12.57
N LEU A 81 2.58 13.75 -12.12
CA LEU A 81 2.09 13.98 -10.76
C LEU A 81 2.94 13.24 -9.72
N GLU A 82 3.32 12.00 -10.01
CA GLU A 82 4.25 11.20 -9.21
C GLU A 82 5.62 11.90 -9.06
N ALA A 83 6.15 12.46 -10.15
CA ALA A 83 7.40 13.20 -10.12
C ALA A 83 7.33 14.48 -9.25
N GLU A 84 6.14 15.06 -9.01
CA GLU A 84 5.99 16.16 -8.04
C GLU A 84 6.30 15.67 -6.60
N LEU A 85 6.01 14.41 -6.27
CA LEU A 85 6.27 13.83 -4.93
C LEU A 85 7.74 13.54 -4.68
N ASP A 86 8.56 13.31 -5.71
CA ASP A 86 10.00 13.08 -5.57
C ASP A 86 10.73 14.27 -4.89
N GLN A 87 10.11 15.45 -4.91
CA GLN A 87 10.60 16.68 -4.28
C GLN A 87 9.64 17.17 -3.17
N GLY A 88 8.71 16.33 -2.74
CA GLY A 88 7.72 16.61 -1.70
C GLY A 88 8.34 16.77 -0.32
N ALA A 89 7.55 17.33 0.60
CA ALA A 89 7.98 17.52 1.98
C ALA A 89 8.21 16.17 2.69
N SER A 90 7.47 15.14 2.30
CA SER A 90 7.58 13.80 2.89
C SER A 90 8.94 13.16 2.61
N ILE A 91 9.51 13.36 1.42
CA ILE A 91 10.83 12.84 1.07
C ILE A 91 11.91 13.41 2.00
N ALA A 92 11.87 14.71 2.29
CA ALA A 92 12.80 15.32 3.23
C ALA A 92 12.60 14.80 4.66
N ALA A 93 11.35 14.67 5.11
CA ALA A 93 11.00 14.12 6.42
C ALA A 93 11.45 12.65 6.58
N LEU A 94 11.22 11.82 5.56
CA LEU A 94 11.65 10.42 5.50
C LEU A 94 13.17 10.29 5.56
N ARG A 95 13.91 11.13 4.83
CA ARG A 95 15.39 11.15 4.91
C ARG A 95 15.85 11.45 6.33
N ARG A 96 15.30 12.51 6.92
CA ARG A 96 15.63 12.93 8.29
C ARG A 96 15.34 11.82 9.30
N PHE A 97 14.18 11.17 9.22
CA PHE A 97 13.85 10.02 10.06
C PHE A 97 14.86 8.88 9.91
N ASN A 98 15.17 8.48 8.67
CA ASN A 98 16.08 7.38 8.37
C ASN A 98 17.54 7.68 8.76
N ASP A 99 17.97 8.94 8.65
CA ASP A 99 19.26 9.42 9.13
C ASP A 99 19.33 9.39 10.66
N ASN A 100 18.25 9.73 11.36
CA ASN A 100 18.20 9.59 12.81
C ASN A 100 18.17 8.11 13.24
N LEU A 101 17.42 7.27 12.52
CA LEU A 101 17.24 5.85 12.81
C LEU A 101 18.57 5.07 12.78
N ARG A 102 19.39 5.27 11.75
CA ARG A 102 20.71 4.61 11.65
C ARG A 102 21.69 5.06 12.75
N ASN A 103 21.49 6.26 13.30
CA ASN A 103 22.38 6.89 14.26
C ASN A 103 21.95 6.71 15.73
N ILE A 104 20.90 5.92 16.01
CA ILE A 104 20.43 5.65 17.38
C ILE A 104 21.56 5.05 18.24
N PRO A 105 21.91 5.63 19.39
CA PRO A 105 22.98 5.12 20.25
C PRO A 105 22.71 3.69 20.76
N ALA A 106 23.74 2.84 20.76
CA ALA A 106 23.62 1.41 21.03
C ALA A 106 23.23 1.08 22.49
N ASP A 107 23.50 1.99 23.43
CA ASP A 107 23.26 1.84 24.86
C ASP A 107 21.82 2.18 25.28
N ARG A 108 21.05 2.87 24.43
CA ARG A 108 19.68 3.34 24.73
C ARG A 108 18.69 3.12 23.59
N TRP A 109 19.04 2.31 22.61
CA TRP A 109 18.24 2.08 21.41
C TRP A 109 16.79 1.69 21.72
N GLU A 110 16.57 0.87 22.75
CA GLU A 110 15.24 0.35 23.06
C GLU A 110 14.33 1.48 23.54
N ALA A 111 14.82 2.29 24.48
CA ALA A 111 14.08 3.43 25.01
C ALA A 111 13.75 4.47 23.92
N VAL A 112 14.65 4.64 22.95
CA VAL A 112 14.45 5.55 21.80
C VAL A 112 13.44 4.97 20.80
N LEU A 113 13.53 3.68 20.47
CA LEU A 113 12.69 3.07 19.45
C LEU A 113 11.28 2.70 19.93
N ARG A 114 11.08 2.38 21.21
CA ARG A 114 9.75 2.03 21.74
C ARG A 114 8.64 3.05 21.37
N PRO A 115 8.79 4.37 21.62
CA PRO A 115 7.76 5.33 21.25
C PRO A 115 7.58 5.46 19.73
N VAL A 116 8.62 5.24 18.93
CA VAL A 116 8.52 5.23 17.47
C VAL A 116 7.73 4.02 16.97
N PHE A 117 7.95 2.83 17.56
CA PHE A 117 7.18 1.64 17.20
C PHE A 117 5.71 1.73 17.61
N ASN A 118 5.38 2.46 18.68
CA ASN A 118 3.99 2.78 19.00
C ASN A 118 3.31 3.52 17.84
N GLU A 119 3.93 4.62 17.38
CA GLU A 119 3.42 5.41 16.26
C GLU A 119 3.34 4.59 14.96
N LEU A 120 4.39 3.84 14.62
CA LEU A 120 4.43 3.01 13.42
C LEU A 120 3.36 1.89 13.43
N CYS A 121 3.14 1.25 14.58
CA CYS A 121 2.12 0.20 14.72
C CYS A 121 0.72 0.76 14.44
N PHE A 122 0.38 1.89 15.06
CA PHE A 122 -0.93 2.51 14.84
C PHE A 122 -1.09 3.02 13.41
N ASN A 123 -0.02 3.60 12.84
CA ASN A 123 -0.04 4.04 11.45
C ASN A 123 -0.27 2.86 10.48
N LEU A 124 0.38 1.72 10.70
CA LEU A 124 0.15 0.50 9.91
C LEU A 124 -1.31 0.04 9.99
N GLU A 125 -1.92 0.10 11.18
CA GLU A 125 -3.33 -0.26 11.34
C GLU A 125 -4.28 0.65 10.55
N SER A 126 -3.90 1.91 10.37
CA SER A 126 -4.72 2.97 9.77
C SER A 126 -4.87 2.89 8.24
N PHE A 127 -3.95 2.20 7.55
CA PHE A 127 -3.97 2.10 6.08
C PHE A 127 -5.13 1.23 5.55
N ASN A 128 -5.44 0.08 6.17
CA ASN A 128 -6.55 -0.75 5.67
C ASN A 128 -7.91 -0.03 5.69
N PRO A 129 -8.28 0.72 6.75
CA PRO A 129 -9.43 1.62 6.71
C PRO A 129 -9.37 2.65 5.59
N ALA A 130 -8.22 3.29 5.35
CA ALA A 130 -8.04 4.27 4.27
C ALA A 130 -8.26 3.64 2.89
N PHE A 131 -7.66 2.48 2.61
CA PHE A 131 -7.87 1.73 1.37
C PHE A 131 -9.33 1.30 1.18
N THR A 132 -9.98 0.85 2.27
CA THR A 132 -11.41 0.52 2.25
C THR A 132 -12.26 1.75 1.94
N HIS A 133 -11.86 2.92 2.44
CA HIS A 133 -12.57 4.17 2.17
C HIS A 133 -12.40 4.62 0.72
N CYS A 134 -11.21 4.44 0.13
CA CYS A 134 -10.97 4.66 -1.30
C CYS A 134 -11.86 3.78 -2.17
N LEU A 135 -11.99 2.49 -1.85
CA LEU A 135 -12.91 1.57 -2.51
C LEU A 135 -14.36 2.08 -2.45
N LEU A 136 -14.80 2.53 -1.28
CA LEU A 136 -16.15 3.08 -1.11
C LEU A 136 -16.37 4.33 -1.97
N MET A 137 -15.40 5.26 -2.03
CA MET A 137 -15.54 6.46 -2.86
C MET A 137 -15.68 6.10 -4.35
N VAL A 138 -14.91 5.13 -4.83
CA VAL A 138 -15.06 4.62 -6.20
C VAL A 138 -16.42 3.93 -6.41
N GLN A 139 -16.88 3.10 -5.47
CA GLN A 139 -18.20 2.45 -5.57
C GLN A 139 -19.36 3.44 -5.61
N ARG A 140 -19.26 4.56 -4.88
CA ARG A 140 -20.29 5.61 -4.83
C ARG A 140 -20.48 6.38 -6.14
N THR A 141 -19.66 6.12 -7.16
CA THR A 141 -19.83 6.67 -8.51
C THR A 141 -20.95 6.00 -9.33
N ILE A 142 -21.76 5.15 -8.71
CA ILE A 142 -22.96 4.56 -9.30
C ILE A 142 -23.84 5.62 -9.99
N GLY A 143 -24.23 5.35 -11.23
CA GLY A 143 -25.07 6.24 -12.04
C GLY A 143 -24.34 7.46 -12.64
N VAL A 144 -23.07 7.70 -12.29
CA VAL A 144 -22.30 8.85 -12.81
C VAL A 144 -20.96 8.47 -13.46
N SER A 145 -20.50 7.22 -13.28
CA SER A 145 -19.35 6.66 -13.99
C SER A 145 -19.76 5.59 -15.00
N ASP A 146 -18.88 5.31 -15.97
CA ASP A 146 -19.00 4.11 -16.80
C ASP A 146 -18.85 2.84 -15.93
N TYR A 147 -19.68 1.83 -16.23
CA TYR A 147 -19.78 0.60 -15.47
C TYR A 147 -18.47 -0.19 -15.49
N VAL A 148 -17.86 -0.35 -16.66
CA VAL A 148 -16.66 -1.16 -16.85
C VAL A 148 -15.44 -0.45 -16.28
N ARG A 149 -15.30 0.87 -16.52
CA ARG A 149 -14.22 1.69 -15.97
C ARG A 149 -14.17 1.64 -14.45
N ARG A 150 -15.32 1.77 -13.78
CA ARG A 150 -15.43 1.65 -12.32
C ARG A 150 -15.00 0.28 -11.84
N ASP A 151 -15.51 -0.79 -12.42
CA ASP A 151 -15.20 -2.15 -11.99
C ASP A 151 -13.72 -2.50 -12.23
N THR A 152 -13.10 -2.01 -13.31
CA THR A 152 -11.66 -2.15 -13.54
C THR A 152 -10.84 -1.41 -12.49
N ALA A 153 -11.22 -0.18 -12.13
CA ALA A 153 -10.55 0.55 -11.05
C ALA A 153 -10.70 -0.17 -9.70
N LEU A 154 -11.88 -0.71 -9.40
CA LEU A 154 -12.12 -1.49 -8.18
C LEU A 154 -11.29 -2.77 -8.13
N LYS A 155 -11.14 -3.50 -9.23
CA LYS A 155 -10.27 -4.69 -9.27
C LYS A 155 -8.83 -4.34 -8.93
N ASN A 156 -8.33 -3.24 -9.50
CA ASN A 156 -6.99 -2.75 -9.18
C ASN A 156 -6.91 -2.34 -7.70
N LEU A 157 -7.89 -1.65 -7.10
CA LEU A 157 -7.84 -1.29 -5.68
C LEU A 157 -8.03 -2.46 -4.69
N ILE A 158 -8.80 -3.49 -5.04
CA ILE A 158 -9.06 -4.62 -4.14
C ILE A 158 -7.81 -5.48 -3.96
N GLN A 159 -6.98 -5.62 -4.99
CA GLN A 159 -5.84 -6.54 -4.95
C GLN A 159 -4.77 -6.16 -3.90
N PRO A 160 -4.32 -4.89 -3.78
CA PRO A 160 -3.43 -4.45 -2.71
C PRO A 160 -4.06 -4.65 -1.33
N LEU A 161 -5.33 -4.27 -1.15
CA LEU A 161 -6.03 -4.48 0.12
C LEU A 161 -6.11 -5.97 0.49
N ALA A 162 -6.34 -6.86 -0.48
CA ALA A 162 -6.27 -8.29 -0.23
C ALA A 162 -4.86 -8.75 0.17
N GLY A 163 -3.82 -8.17 -0.43
CA GLY A 163 -2.42 -8.39 -0.06
C GLY A 163 -2.12 -8.04 1.41
N GLU A 164 -2.69 -6.95 1.94
CA GLU A 164 -2.58 -6.60 3.37
C GLU A 164 -3.08 -7.72 4.31
N TYR A 165 -4.00 -8.56 3.82
CA TYR A 165 -4.55 -9.73 4.52
C TYR A 165 -3.91 -11.07 4.09
N GLY A 166 -2.75 -11.04 3.41
CA GLY A 166 -2.04 -12.24 2.97
C GLY A 166 -2.75 -13.01 1.85
N MET A 167 -3.62 -12.36 1.08
CA MET A 167 -4.41 -12.99 0.02
C MET A 167 -3.87 -12.64 -1.37
N HIS A 168 -3.25 -13.63 -2.04
CA HIS A 168 -2.78 -13.50 -3.42
C HIS A 168 -3.41 -14.56 -4.33
N ASN A 169 -3.64 -14.19 -5.59
CA ASN A 169 -4.33 -15.06 -6.53
C ASN A 169 -3.53 -16.34 -6.80
N GLY A 170 -4.17 -17.49 -6.61
CA GLY A 170 -3.57 -18.81 -6.85
C GLY A 170 -2.46 -19.20 -5.86
N GLN A 171 -2.36 -18.52 -4.71
CA GLN A 171 -1.40 -18.82 -3.65
C GLN A 171 -2.11 -19.24 -2.36
N PRO A 172 -1.45 -19.99 -1.46
CA PRO A 172 -1.93 -20.20 -0.10
C PRO A 172 -2.13 -18.85 0.63
N GLN A 173 -2.99 -18.84 1.63
CA GLN A 173 -3.08 -17.68 2.54
C GLN A 173 -1.76 -17.53 3.28
N LEU A 174 -1.12 -16.38 3.10
CA LEU A 174 0.12 -15.99 3.75
C LEU A 174 -0.19 -15.23 5.05
N LYS A 175 0.85 -14.88 5.79
CA LYS A 175 0.71 -13.97 6.93
C LYS A 175 0.24 -12.60 6.45
N THR A 176 -0.60 -11.95 7.23
CA THR A 176 -0.97 -10.55 7.03
C THR A 176 0.23 -9.63 7.27
N HIS A 177 0.20 -8.42 6.71
CA HIS A 177 1.26 -7.43 6.96
C HIS A 177 1.37 -7.07 8.45
N ARG A 178 0.26 -7.11 9.20
CA ARG A 178 0.27 -6.90 10.66
C ARG A 178 0.96 -8.04 11.41
N GLU A 179 0.77 -9.28 10.99
CA GLU A 179 1.48 -10.43 11.57
C GLU A 179 2.98 -10.33 11.28
N LEU A 180 3.36 -10.00 10.04
CA LEU A 180 4.76 -9.79 9.67
C LEU A 180 5.39 -8.64 10.48
N PHE A 181 4.68 -7.53 10.68
CA PHE A 181 5.13 -6.42 11.51
C PHE A 181 5.31 -6.83 12.99
N SER A 182 4.38 -7.63 13.52
CA SER A 182 4.47 -8.18 14.87
C SER A 182 5.69 -9.08 15.05
N ASP A 183 5.99 -9.92 14.05
CA ASP A 183 7.17 -10.79 14.05
C ASP A 183 8.47 -9.96 13.97
N PHE A 184 8.52 -8.95 13.09
CA PHE A 184 9.63 -8.01 13.01
C PHE A 184 9.87 -7.30 14.35
N PHE A 185 8.82 -6.75 14.97
CA PHE A 185 8.88 -6.13 16.29
C PHE A 185 9.43 -7.09 17.35
N ALA A 186 8.84 -8.28 17.47
CA ALA A 186 9.26 -9.26 18.47
C ALA A 186 10.72 -9.70 18.25
N SER A 187 11.16 -9.81 16.99
CA SER A 187 12.56 -10.10 16.65
C SER A 187 13.52 -8.99 17.10
N LEU A 188 13.09 -7.73 17.16
CA LEU A 188 13.91 -6.60 17.62
C LEU A 188 13.88 -6.43 19.14
N PHE A 189 12.71 -6.52 19.77
CA PHE A 189 12.53 -6.19 21.19
C PHE A 189 12.61 -7.41 22.12
N GLY A 190 12.43 -8.62 21.60
CA GLY A 190 12.46 -9.85 22.40
C GLY A 190 11.19 -10.09 23.22
N TYR A 191 10.14 -9.31 23.00
CA TYR A 191 8.83 -9.47 23.63
C TYR A 191 7.71 -9.16 22.60
N PRO A 192 6.47 -9.63 22.81
CA PRO A 192 5.43 -9.56 21.78
C PRO A 192 4.80 -8.14 21.69
N LEU A 193 4.42 -7.73 20.47
CA LEU A 193 3.83 -6.42 20.19
C LEU A 193 2.62 -6.06 21.07
N PRO A 194 1.68 -6.96 21.41
CA PRO A 194 0.58 -6.67 22.33
C PRO A 194 1.01 -6.12 23.70
N GLN A 195 2.20 -6.47 24.18
CA GLN A 195 2.72 -5.92 25.43
C GLN A 195 3.06 -4.42 25.28
N LEU A 196 3.66 -4.02 24.16
CA LEU A 196 3.90 -2.61 23.86
C LEU A 196 2.58 -1.81 23.80
N LEU A 197 1.57 -2.38 23.13
CA LEU A 197 0.26 -1.74 22.97
C LEU A 197 -0.49 -1.60 24.30
N ALA A 198 -0.38 -2.60 25.18
CA ALA A 198 -0.97 -2.53 26.53
C ALA A 198 -0.36 -1.41 27.39
N ASP A 199 0.93 -1.10 27.18
CA ASP A 199 1.63 -0.01 27.87
C ASP A 199 1.22 1.39 27.36
N THR A 200 0.47 1.47 26.25
CA THR A 200 0.13 2.72 25.56
C THR A 200 -1.40 2.82 25.37
N PRO A 201 -2.17 3.17 26.43
CA PRO A 201 -3.63 3.06 26.43
C PRO A 201 -4.38 4.09 25.58
N GLN A 202 -3.67 5.01 24.93
CA GLN A 202 -4.24 6.01 24.02
C GLN A 202 -3.57 5.88 22.64
N PRO A 203 -4.30 6.14 21.55
CA PRO A 203 -3.69 6.26 20.23
C PRO A 203 -2.50 7.24 20.27
N PRO A 204 -1.36 6.87 19.68
CA PRO A 204 -0.20 7.73 19.67
C PRO A 204 -0.49 8.95 18.76
N PRO A 205 -0.10 10.16 19.19
CA PRO A 205 -0.69 11.40 18.69
C PRO A 205 -0.44 11.66 17.21
N ALA A 206 0.74 11.33 16.67
CA ALA A 206 1.05 11.63 15.28
C ALA A 206 0.32 10.69 14.32
N ALA A 207 0.29 9.38 14.62
CA ALA A 207 -0.45 8.41 13.82
C ALA A 207 -1.96 8.64 13.90
N ALA A 208 -2.48 9.01 15.07
CA ALA A 208 -3.89 9.38 15.23
C ALA A 208 -4.26 10.60 14.38
N ALA A 209 -3.44 11.66 14.42
CA ALA A 209 -3.66 12.85 13.61
C ALA A 209 -3.60 12.56 12.10
N MET A 210 -2.64 11.74 11.66
CA MET A 210 -2.54 11.31 10.26
C MET A 210 -3.76 10.49 9.85
N PHE A 211 -4.20 9.53 10.68
CA PHE A 211 -5.39 8.73 10.41
C PHE A 211 -6.65 9.60 10.28
N GLU A 212 -6.87 10.54 11.20
CA GLU A 212 -7.99 11.47 11.13
C GLU A 212 -7.95 12.32 9.86
N ALA A 213 -6.77 12.79 9.46
CA ALA A 213 -6.58 13.54 8.23
C ALA A 213 -6.91 12.68 6.99
N MET A 214 -6.38 11.47 6.89
CA MET A 214 -6.68 10.53 5.80
C MET A 214 -8.18 10.28 5.67
N MET A 215 -8.85 9.93 6.76
CA MET A 215 -10.27 9.58 6.74
C MET A 215 -11.15 10.78 6.37
N ARG A 216 -10.85 11.95 6.93
CA ARG A 216 -11.55 13.19 6.61
C ARG A 216 -11.36 13.55 5.14
N ASP A 217 -10.12 13.57 4.66
CA ASP A 217 -9.78 14.10 3.35
C ASP A 217 -10.29 13.17 2.23
N ILE A 218 -10.10 11.85 2.37
CA ILE A 218 -10.66 10.85 1.43
C ILE A 218 -12.19 10.95 1.38
N GLY A 219 -12.85 11.05 2.54
CA GLY A 219 -14.32 11.08 2.63
C GLY A 219 -14.97 12.37 2.12
N SER A 220 -14.20 13.46 2.05
CA SER A 220 -14.71 14.81 1.74
C SER A 220 -14.06 15.47 0.52
N ALA A 221 -13.24 14.74 -0.24
CA ALA A 221 -12.42 15.26 -1.34
C ALA A 221 -11.53 16.46 -0.92
N GLY A 222 -10.89 16.35 0.25
CA GLY A 222 -10.08 17.41 0.85
C GLY A 222 -10.91 18.61 1.34
N GLY A 223 -12.12 18.35 1.86
CA GLY A 223 -13.03 19.39 2.37
C GLY A 223 -13.71 20.23 1.28
N ARG A 224 -13.71 19.80 0.01
CA ARG A 224 -14.35 20.55 -1.08
C ARG A 224 -15.87 20.54 -0.93
N ALA A 225 -16.44 21.73 -0.68
CA ALA A 225 -17.87 21.94 -0.67
C ALA A 225 -18.48 21.62 -2.05
N GLY A 226 -19.52 20.78 -2.05
CA GLY A 226 -20.25 20.43 -3.28
C GLY A 226 -19.55 19.41 -4.20
N ALA A 227 -18.45 18.79 -3.76
CA ALA A 227 -17.76 17.77 -4.55
C ALA A 227 -18.71 16.62 -4.93
N GLY A 228 -18.84 16.37 -6.23
CA GLY A 228 -19.66 15.27 -6.75
C GLY A 228 -19.01 13.91 -6.50
N ALA A 229 -19.76 12.82 -6.69
CA ALA A 229 -19.25 11.46 -6.45
C ALA A 229 -18.00 11.13 -7.29
N MET A 230 -17.93 11.60 -8.54
CA MET A 230 -16.73 11.42 -9.38
C MET A 230 -15.51 12.19 -8.86
N GLU A 231 -15.68 13.40 -8.34
CA GLU A 231 -14.57 14.16 -7.76
C GLU A 231 -14.09 13.53 -6.45
N GLN A 232 -15.01 13.03 -5.62
CA GLN A 232 -14.66 12.26 -4.41
C GLN A 232 -13.86 11.01 -4.76
N ALA A 233 -14.27 10.26 -5.79
CA ALA A 233 -13.54 9.10 -6.27
C ALA A 233 -12.15 9.45 -6.82
N SER A 234 -12.04 10.50 -7.66
CA SER A 234 -10.76 10.94 -8.20
C SER A 234 -9.81 11.46 -7.13
N TYR A 235 -10.34 12.16 -6.11
CA TYR A 235 -9.56 12.57 -4.95
C TYR A 235 -9.03 11.35 -4.20
N ALA A 236 -9.91 10.40 -3.87
CA ALA A 236 -9.53 9.18 -3.16
C ALA A 236 -8.48 8.36 -3.93
N LEU A 237 -8.62 8.26 -5.25
CA LEU A 237 -7.64 7.60 -6.12
C LEU A 237 -6.29 8.33 -6.14
N GLY A 238 -6.28 9.66 -6.14
CA GLY A 238 -5.05 10.44 -6.02
C GLY A 238 -4.38 10.29 -4.65
N TYR A 239 -5.16 10.22 -3.58
CA TYR A 239 -4.65 9.98 -2.23
C TYR A 239 -4.03 8.57 -2.13
N ASN A 240 -4.72 7.53 -2.65
CA ASN A 240 -4.19 6.17 -2.74
C ASN A 240 -2.91 6.13 -3.56
N LEU A 241 -2.88 6.79 -4.72
CA LEU A 241 -1.68 6.83 -5.57
C LEU A 241 -0.48 7.38 -4.82
N ALA A 242 -0.65 8.44 -4.01
CA ALA A 242 0.43 8.99 -3.21
C ALA A 242 0.93 8.03 -2.13
N ILE A 243 0.03 7.28 -1.47
CA ILE A 243 0.39 6.27 -0.47
C ILE A 243 1.31 5.22 -1.11
N GLU A 244 0.83 4.56 -2.18
CA GLU A 244 1.58 3.48 -2.84
C GLU A 244 2.91 4.00 -3.43
N TYR A 245 2.89 5.21 -4.00
CA TYR A 245 4.10 5.79 -4.58
C TYR A 245 5.18 6.11 -3.54
N LEU A 246 4.80 6.64 -2.38
CA LEU A 246 5.72 7.01 -1.32
C LEU A 246 6.14 5.81 -0.45
N ALA A 247 5.35 4.74 -0.42
CA ALA A 247 5.69 3.52 0.29
C ALA A 247 7.00 2.90 -0.22
N ASP A 248 7.33 3.02 -1.51
CA ASP A 248 8.59 2.49 -2.08
C ASP A 248 9.81 3.16 -1.41
N TYR A 249 9.76 4.49 -1.31
CA TYR A 249 10.75 5.28 -0.60
C TYR A 249 10.79 4.93 0.88
N GLU A 250 9.63 4.89 1.53
CA GLU A 250 9.49 4.62 2.95
C GLU A 250 10.17 3.29 3.32
N LYS A 251 9.77 2.21 2.65
CA LYS A 251 10.11 0.84 3.05
C LYS A 251 11.53 0.49 2.64
N THR A 252 11.98 0.90 1.45
CA THR A 252 13.36 0.70 1.02
C THR A 252 14.35 1.42 1.95
N TRP A 253 14.09 2.68 2.30
CA TRP A 253 14.99 3.43 3.18
C TRP A 253 14.94 2.95 4.62
N MET A 254 13.76 2.56 5.10
CA MET A 254 13.62 1.95 6.43
C MET A 254 14.39 0.63 6.53
N LEU A 255 14.28 -0.24 5.53
CA LEU A 255 15.04 -1.50 5.47
C LEU A 255 16.54 -1.27 5.59
N ASP A 256 17.08 -0.36 4.77
CA ASP A 256 18.51 -0.02 4.78
C ASP A 256 18.94 0.57 6.12
N SER A 257 18.13 1.46 6.70
CA SER A 257 18.44 2.13 7.98
C SER A 257 18.39 1.16 9.16
N PHE A 258 17.38 0.29 9.23
CA PHE A 258 17.30 -0.74 10.27
C PHE A 258 18.42 -1.78 10.14
N ARG A 259 18.80 -2.18 8.92
CA ARG A 259 19.95 -3.09 8.72
C ARG A 259 21.26 -2.47 9.24
N GLN A 260 21.49 -1.18 8.98
CA GLN A 260 22.66 -0.47 9.53
C GLN A 260 22.62 -0.35 11.05
N LEU A 261 21.46 -0.05 11.62
CA LEU A 261 21.27 -0.04 13.07
C LEU A 261 21.55 -1.43 13.66
N ALA A 262 20.97 -2.48 13.08
CA ALA A 262 21.09 -3.85 13.57
C ALA A 262 22.53 -4.37 13.53
N ALA A 263 23.29 -4.07 12.47
CA ALA A 263 24.70 -4.43 12.38
C ALA A 263 25.54 -3.86 13.54
N ARG A 264 25.16 -2.68 14.06
CA ARG A 264 25.87 -2.01 15.15
C ARG A 264 25.35 -2.39 16.54
N VAL A 265 24.04 -2.54 16.69
CA VAL A 265 23.39 -2.69 18.01
C VAL A 265 23.06 -4.15 18.32
N PHE A 266 22.83 -4.98 17.31
CA PHE A 266 22.39 -6.38 17.45
C PHE A 266 23.28 -7.38 16.69
N PRO A 267 24.63 -7.34 16.79
CA PRO A 267 25.51 -8.14 15.95
C PRO A 267 25.33 -9.66 16.09
N HIS A 268 24.63 -10.12 17.13
CA HIS A 268 24.38 -11.53 17.40
C HIS A 268 22.89 -11.91 17.38
N LYS A 269 22.00 -10.97 17.03
CA LYS A 269 20.56 -11.21 16.98
C LYS A 269 20.13 -11.51 15.55
N THR A 270 19.33 -12.56 15.38
CA THR A 270 18.61 -12.80 14.13
C THR A 270 17.36 -11.92 14.13
N VAL A 271 17.33 -10.93 13.25
CA VAL A 271 16.17 -10.06 13.02
C VAL A 271 15.33 -10.64 11.88
N ASP A 272 14.00 -10.63 12.03
CA ASP A 272 13.07 -11.06 10.99
C ASP A 272 12.79 -9.91 10.01
N TRP A 273 13.51 -9.92 8.89
CA TRP A 273 13.45 -8.86 7.90
C TRP A 273 12.25 -8.94 6.96
N VAL A 274 11.47 -10.03 7.01
CA VAL A 274 10.46 -10.35 5.98
C VAL A 274 9.47 -9.20 5.81
N PHE A 275 8.98 -8.60 6.90
CA PHE A 275 8.07 -7.44 6.82
C PHE A 275 8.61 -6.30 5.95
N LEU A 276 9.86 -5.90 6.15
CA LEU A 276 10.46 -4.79 5.40
C LEU A 276 10.88 -5.22 3.99
N GLU A 277 11.30 -6.48 3.81
CA GLU A 277 11.71 -7.03 2.51
C GLU A 277 10.53 -7.15 1.55
N VAL A 278 9.39 -7.71 1.97
CA VAL A 278 8.22 -7.85 1.09
C VAL A 278 7.68 -6.50 0.62
N HIS A 279 7.74 -5.48 1.49
CA HIS A 279 7.35 -4.13 1.08
C HIS A 279 8.42 -3.49 0.18
N ALA A 280 9.70 -3.51 0.54
CA ALA A 280 10.75 -2.89 -0.27
C ALA A 280 10.89 -3.54 -1.67
N GLU A 281 10.60 -4.84 -1.81
CA GLU A 281 10.65 -5.54 -3.09
C GLU A 281 9.31 -5.50 -3.86
N GLY A 282 8.17 -5.48 -3.16
CA GLY A 282 6.83 -5.54 -3.74
C GLY A 282 6.20 -4.20 -4.11
N GLU A 283 6.66 -3.08 -3.53
CA GLU A 283 5.95 -1.80 -3.64
C GLU A 283 5.94 -1.20 -5.05
N ALA A 284 6.94 -1.51 -5.87
CA ALA A 284 6.93 -1.12 -7.29
C ALA A 284 5.73 -1.73 -8.05
N GLU A 285 5.24 -2.89 -7.62
CA GLU A 285 4.04 -3.51 -8.17
C GLU A 285 2.77 -2.85 -7.62
N HIS A 286 2.73 -2.48 -6.35
CA HIS A 286 1.64 -1.73 -5.73
C HIS A 286 1.40 -0.37 -6.37
N ALA A 287 2.48 0.41 -6.58
CA ALA A 287 2.41 1.67 -7.30
C ALA A 287 1.84 1.49 -8.71
N ALA A 288 2.22 0.42 -9.42
CA ALA A 288 1.68 0.12 -10.75
C ALA A 288 0.17 -0.22 -10.74
N ILE A 289 -0.33 -0.82 -9.66
CA ILE A 289 -1.75 -1.11 -9.47
C ILE A 289 -2.54 0.17 -9.17
N GLY A 290 -2.05 1.01 -8.25
CA GLY A 290 -2.66 2.32 -7.96
C GLY A 290 -2.72 3.20 -9.21
N HIS A 291 -1.63 3.23 -9.98
CA HIS A 291 -1.54 3.87 -11.28
C HIS A 291 -2.63 3.35 -12.25
N SER A 292 -2.82 2.03 -12.31
CA SER A 292 -3.84 1.41 -13.17
C SER A 292 -5.27 1.71 -12.72
N ALA A 293 -5.53 1.87 -11.43
CA ALA A 293 -6.83 2.30 -10.92
C ALA A 293 -7.16 3.74 -11.36
N VAL A 294 -6.19 4.66 -11.23
CA VAL A 294 -6.31 6.06 -11.68
C VAL A 294 -6.60 6.12 -13.18
N LEU A 295 -5.78 5.45 -14.00
CA LEU A 295 -5.92 5.42 -15.46
C LEU A 295 -7.24 4.81 -15.94
N SER A 296 -7.89 3.99 -15.11
CA SER A 296 -9.13 3.30 -15.49
C SER A 296 -10.39 4.15 -15.28
N LEU A 297 -10.34 5.17 -14.41
CA LEU A 297 -11.56 5.87 -13.99
C LEU A 297 -11.47 7.40 -13.99
N VAL A 298 -10.30 7.98 -13.71
CA VAL A 298 -10.18 9.42 -13.47
C VAL A 298 -10.31 10.20 -14.79
N PRO A 299 -11.29 11.12 -14.91
CA PRO A 299 -11.40 12.00 -16.07
C PRO A 299 -10.19 12.95 -16.16
N GLU A 300 -9.73 13.26 -17.38
CA GLU A 300 -8.62 14.19 -17.63
C GLU A 300 -8.86 15.57 -16.99
N ALA A 301 -10.11 16.03 -17.00
CA ALA A 301 -10.51 17.29 -16.38
C ALA A 301 -10.27 17.34 -14.85
N GLN A 302 -10.08 16.19 -14.19
CA GLN A 302 -9.89 16.08 -12.75
C GLN A 302 -8.43 15.83 -12.33
N VAL A 303 -7.46 16.03 -13.23
CA VAL A 303 -6.01 16.01 -12.88
C VAL A 303 -5.70 16.93 -11.69
N GLY A 304 -6.32 18.11 -11.63
CA GLY A 304 -6.15 19.03 -10.50
C GLY A 304 -6.72 18.51 -9.17
N VAL A 305 -7.71 17.62 -9.22
CA VAL A 305 -8.26 16.95 -8.03
C VAL A 305 -7.26 15.92 -7.51
N VAL A 306 -6.73 15.08 -8.40
CA VAL A 306 -5.71 14.08 -8.08
C VAL A 306 -4.46 14.74 -7.50
N ARG A 307 -3.94 15.79 -8.15
CA ARG A 307 -2.77 16.54 -7.68
C ARG A 307 -2.95 17.04 -6.24
N GLN A 308 -4.11 17.61 -5.94
CA GLN A 308 -4.38 18.13 -4.62
C GLN A 308 -4.39 17.01 -3.57
N ALA A 309 -5.04 15.88 -3.87
CA ALA A 309 -5.05 14.72 -2.97
C ALA A 309 -3.64 14.21 -2.68
N MET A 310 -2.77 14.14 -3.69
CA MET A 310 -1.38 13.73 -3.51
C MET A 310 -0.59 14.70 -2.63
N ARG A 311 -0.82 16.01 -2.77
CA ARG A 311 -0.20 17.05 -1.91
C ARG A 311 -0.69 17.01 -0.48
N ASP A 312 -1.97 16.73 -0.28
CA ASP A 312 -2.54 16.60 1.06
C ASP A 312 -1.94 15.38 1.77
N HIS A 313 -1.78 14.24 1.07
CA HIS A 313 -1.06 13.10 1.62
C HIS A 313 0.42 13.40 1.89
N ASP A 314 1.14 14.05 0.96
CA ASP A 314 2.55 14.45 1.15
C ASP A 314 2.73 15.30 2.42
N ARG A 315 1.84 16.27 2.65
CA ARG A 315 1.83 17.11 3.86
C ARG A 315 1.66 16.26 5.11
N ASP A 316 0.63 15.40 5.15
CA ASP A 316 0.29 14.63 6.35
C ASP A 316 1.38 13.60 6.67
N PHE A 317 1.93 12.96 5.64
CA PHE A 317 3.03 12.01 5.75
C PHE A 317 4.32 12.69 6.20
N ALA A 318 4.62 13.90 5.69
CA ALA A 318 5.75 14.69 6.16
C ALA A 318 5.62 15.09 7.63
N ALA A 319 4.44 15.48 8.08
CA ALA A 319 4.19 15.80 9.49
C ALA A 319 4.42 14.58 10.38
N PHE A 320 3.90 13.40 9.99
CA PHE A 320 4.12 12.14 10.70
C PHE A 320 5.61 11.80 10.81
N TYR A 321 6.37 11.77 9.70
CA TYR A 321 7.79 11.41 9.75
C TYR A 321 8.69 12.44 10.42
N ASN A 322 8.35 13.73 10.36
CA ASN A 322 9.06 14.73 11.15
C ASN A 322 8.88 14.49 12.64
N HIS A 323 7.67 14.13 13.08
CA HIS A 323 7.43 13.76 14.46
C HIS A 323 8.25 12.53 14.88
N LEU A 324 8.27 11.47 14.06
CA LEU A 324 9.10 10.30 14.34
C LEU A 324 10.59 10.65 14.43
N ALA A 325 11.06 11.51 13.52
CA ALA A 325 12.44 12.00 13.54
C ALA A 325 12.74 12.79 14.83
N ASP A 326 11.79 13.59 15.33
CA ASP A 326 11.91 14.32 16.59
C ASP A 326 11.97 13.37 17.80
N LEU A 327 11.15 12.30 17.83
CA LEU A 327 11.22 11.26 18.87
C LEU A 327 12.60 10.60 18.90
N LEU A 328 13.16 10.31 17.73
CA LEU A 328 14.50 9.74 17.61
C LEU A 328 15.60 10.70 18.05
N ALA A 329 15.43 12.01 17.83
CA ALA A 329 16.44 13.01 18.15
C ALA A 329 16.39 13.46 19.62
N ALA A 330 15.20 13.56 20.22
CA ALA A 330 15.02 14.01 21.61
C ALA A 330 15.63 13.06 22.64
N GLN A 331 15.93 11.82 22.23
CA GLN A 331 16.51 10.76 23.06
C GLN A 331 17.95 10.44 22.68
N GLN A 332 18.57 11.22 21.78
CA GLN A 332 20.02 11.25 21.47
C GLN A 332 20.73 12.28 22.34
#